data_AF-A0A8S1JBY8-F1
#
_entry.id   AF-A0A8S1JBY8-F1
#
_cell.length_a   1.000
_cell.length_b   1.000
_cell.length_c   1.000
_cell.angle_alpha   90.00
_cell.angle_beta   90.00
_cell.angle_gamma   90.00
#
_symmetry.space_group_name_H-M   'P 1'
#
loop_
_entity.id
_entity.type
_entity.pdbx_description
1 polymer ?
#
loop_
_entity_poly.entity_id
_entity_poly.type
_entity_poly.pdbx_seq_one_letter_code
_entity_poly.pdbx_strand_id
1 'polypeptide(L)'
;MSSEGPPEAVSDWSRLPSGVLELLVAGLRAGDRGAARAACTTWRRGVDGCTTSLRCSPACRVCADRLVRLFPHLTALDVGLGCQWVQQGSLFEDVGGGLAALGGLDELRRLSLSGWSDLGDGDAPALAGMSCLTSLDLTFCTGITGGALYSLLALGSLTSLNLTGCSSIQDDGFHVLGFLTGLKCLNLSGCQVTEDGVRFLGNLTNLASLHLLECTKLTDNALACVLPLLVNSLTELDLSECSSLTNKVGPTLRACTQLRVLNLQGCDRIRGMDFMASELTKLPSLEKLIVMEGGQDGGGHCDLLLGSSDEEFAELGEARDRGSNAECSSESNSSGFCGEPPVKRRRWARTQGPQPKFS
;
A
#
# COMPACT_ATOMS: atom_id res chain seq x y z
N MET A 1 62.06 35.02 -8.70
CA MET A 1 60.60 35.20 -8.95
C MET A 1 60.17 34.06 -9.83
N SER A 2 59.88 32.91 -9.22
CA SER A 2 59.31 31.76 -9.92
C SER A 2 57.80 31.93 -9.86
N SER A 3 57.19 32.10 -11.03
CA SER A 3 55.76 32.28 -11.19
C SER A 3 55.02 31.00 -10.82
N GLU A 4 54.28 31.02 -9.71
CA GLU A 4 53.19 30.08 -9.50
C GLU A 4 52.13 30.36 -10.58
N GLY A 5 51.93 29.39 -11.49
CA GLY A 5 50.80 29.40 -12.41
C GLY A 5 49.48 29.25 -11.66
N PRO A 6 48.35 29.73 -12.22
CA PRO A 6 47.05 29.59 -11.58
C PRO A 6 46.73 28.10 -11.35
N PRO A 7 46.02 27.74 -10.25
CA PRO A 7 45.68 26.35 -9.97
C PRO A 7 44.93 25.79 -11.18
N GLU A 8 45.42 24.68 -11.74
CA GLU A 8 44.75 23.99 -12.85
C GLU A 8 43.28 23.80 -12.48
N ALA A 9 42.39 24.41 -13.28
CA ALA A 9 40.97 24.18 -13.14
C ALA A 9 40.73 22.67 -13.19
N VAL A 10 39.98 22.13 -12.23
CA VAL A 10 39.63 20.71 -12.18
C VAL A 10 38.77 20.38 -13.41
N SER A 11 39.41 20.12 -14.53
CA SER A 11 38.76 19.74 -15.79
C SER A 11 38.35 18.26 -15.78
N ASP A 12 38.92 17.49 -14.85
CA ASP A 12 38.66 16.07 -14.68
C ASP A 12 37.64 15.82 -13.55
N TRP A 13 36.37 16.04 -13.89
CA TRP A 13 35.22 15.74 -13.02
C TRP A 13 35.12 14.25 -12.64
N SER A 14 35.90 13.36 -13.28
CA SER A 14 35.93 11.93 -12.95
C SER A 14 36.72 11.59 -11.68
N ARG A 15 37.47 12.55 -11.11
CA ARG A 15 38.30 12.36 -9.91
C ARG A 15 37.76 13.07 -8.66
N LEU A 16 36.51 13.52 -8.69
CA LEU A 16 35.91 14.20 -7.54
C LEU A 16 35.86 13.27 -6.30
N PRO A 17 36.20 13.77 -5.11
CA PRO A 17 36.00 13.04 -3.86
C PRO A 17 34.53 12.64 -3.69
N SER A 18 34.27 11.49 -3.05
CA SER A 18 32.91 10.96 -2.86
C SER A 18 31.98 11.96 -2.18
N GLY A 19 32.41 12.63 -1.11
CA GLY A 19 31.58 13.62 -0.41
C GLY A 19 31.21 14.86 -1.25
N VAL A 20 32.08 15.29 -2.17
CA VAL A 20 31.75 16.39 -3.09
C VAL A 20 30.77 15.91 -4.16
N LEU A 21 30.97 14.69 -4.66
CA LEU A 21 30.08 14.07 -5.63
C LEU A 21 28.68 13.85 -5.06
N GLU A 22 28.58 13.43 -3.79
CA GLU A 22 27.30 13.26 -3.08
C GLU A 22 26.54 14.59 -2.96
N LEU A 23 27.22 15.68 -2.61
CA LEU A 23 26.62 17.02 -2.57
C LEU A 23 26.12 17.48 -3.96
N LEU A 24 26.90 17.21 -5.01
CA LEU A 24 26.52 17.53 -6.37
C LEU A 24 25.30 16.72 -6.83
N VAL A 25 25.27 15.42 -6.55
CA VAL A 25 24.16 14.52 -6.87
C VAL A 25 22.90 14.87 -6.07
N ALA A 26 23.05 15.24 -4.79
CA ALA A 26 21.95 15.71 -3.96
C ALA A 26 21.29 16.96 -4.55
N GLY A 27 22.08 17.84 -5.17
CA GLY A 27 21.59 19.03 -5.90
C GLY A 27 20.97 18.76 -7.27
N LEU A 28 21.13 17.56 -7.85
CA LEU A 28 20.50 17.20 -9.13
C LEU A 28 19.00 16.96 -8.97
N ARG A 29 18.22 17.41 -9.96
CA ARG A 29 16.81 17.03 -10.09
C ARG A 29 16.71 15.53 -10.35
N ALA A 30 15.64 14.89 -9.88
CA ALA A 30 15.43 13.45 -10.02
C ALA A 30 15.58 12.94 -11.47
N GLY A 31 15.06 13.70 -12.45
CA GLY A 31 15.16 13.36 -13.88
C GLY A 31 16.58 13.39 -14.45
N ASP A 32 17.49 14.16 -13.85
CA ASP A 32 18.86 14.33 -14.34
C ASP A 32 19.81 13.26 -13.78
N ARG A 33 19.42 12.58 -12.69
CA ARG A 33 20.24 11.54 -12.04
C ARG A 33 20.47 10.34 -12.95
N GLY A 34 19.53 10.00 -13.83
CA GLY A 34 19.71 8.94 -14.83
C GLY A 34 20.80 9.26 -15.85
N ALA A 35 20.81 10.49 -16.36
CA ALA A 35 21.85 10.97 -17.28
C ALA A 35 23.21 11.05 -16.58
N ALA A 36 23.26 11.57 -15.35
CA ALA A 36 24.48 11.61 -14.54
C ALA A 36 25.03 10.19 -14.29
N ARG A 37 24.16 9.24 -13.94
CA ARG A 37 24.52 7.82 -13.74
C ARG A 37 25.07 7.15 -15.00
N ALA A 38 24.61 7.58 -16.17
CA ALA A 38 25.07 7.08 -17.47
C ALA A 38 26.39 7.70 -17.92
N ALA A 39 26.77 8.88 -17.40
CA ALA A 39 27.91 9.67 -17.87
C ALA A 39 29.26 8.95 -17.68
N CYS A 40 29.57 8.50 -16.47
CA CYS A 40 30.77 7.71 -16.19
C CYS A 40 30.65 6.91 -14.88
N THR A 41 31.64 6.07 -14.60
CA THR A 41 31.68 5.22 -13.40
C THR A 41 31.71 6.02 -12.09
N THR A 42 32.37 7.17 -12.08
CA THR A 42 32.42 8.06 -10.90
C THR A 42 31.03 8.59 -10.57
N TRP A 43 30.37 9.26 -11.53
CA TRP A 43 29.01 9.76 -11.34
C TRP A 43 28.00 8.65 -11.07
N ARG A 44 28.16 7.47 -11.68
CA ARG A 44 27.36 6.29 -11.34
C ARG A 44 27.45 5.94 -9.87
N ARG A 45 28.67 5.86 -9.30
CA ARG A 45 28.87 5.56 -7.88
C ARG A 45 28.30 6.65 -6.97
N GLY A 46 28.42 7.92 -7.34
CA GLY A 46 27.81 9.02 -6.59
C GLY A 46 26.29 8.97 -6.60
N VAL A 47 25.69 8.74 -7.77
CA VAL A 47 24.24 8.59 -7.89
C VAL A 47 23.75 7.38 -7.10
N ASP A 48 24.42 6.23 -7.24
CA ASP A 48 24.07 5.02 -6.50
C ASP A 48 24.22 5.26 -4.97
N GLY A 49 25.30 5.90 -4.51
CA GLY A 49 25.52 6.22 -3.10
C GLY A 49 24.50 7.18 -2.47
N CYS A 50 23.91 8.09 -3.26
CA CYS A 50 22.83 8.98 -2.79
C CYS A 50 21.42 8.44 -3.06
N THR A 51 21.28 7.25 -3.63
CA THR A 51 19.97 6.69 -3.94
C THR A 51 19.34 6.12 -2.68
N THR A 52 18.23 6.72 -2.25
CA THR A 52 17.49 6.35 -1.03
C THR A 52 16.26 5.50 -1.30
N SER A 53 15.83 5.40 -2.57
CA SER A 53 14.69 4.60 -2.98
C SER A 53 14.98 3.84 -4.27
N LEU A 54 14.66 2.55 -4.31
CA LEU A 54 14.84 1.69 -5.47
C LEU A 54 13.59 0.83 -5.70
N ARG A 55 13.19 0.71 -6.96
CA ARG A 55 12.21 -0.27 -7.43
C ARG A 55 12.90 -1.23 -8.40
N CYS A 56 12.89 -2.52 -8.08
CA CYS A 56 13.42 -3.55 -8.95
C CYS A 56 12.43 -3.86 -10.07
N SER A 57 12.94 -4.07 -11.27
CA SER A 57 12.16 -4.61 -12.38
C SER A 57 12.26 -6.14 -12.38
N PRO A 58 11.32 -6.87 -13.02
CA PRO A 58 11.42 -8.31 -13.18
C PRO A 58 12.73 -8.77 -13.86
N ALA A 59 13.34 -7.90 -14.68
CA ALA A 59 14.61 -8.15 -15.34
C ALA A 59 15.84 -7.91 -14.44
N CYS A 60 15.67 -7.50 -13.18
CA CYS A 60 16.76 -7.24 -12.26
C CYS A 60 17.47 -8.54 -11.88
N ARG A 61 18.77 -8.62 -12.25
CA ARG A 61 19.66 -9.74 -11.93
C ARG A 61 20.71 -9.40 -10.87
N VAL A 62 20.55 -8.26 -10.19
CA VAL A 62 21.47 -7.83 -9.13
C VAL A 62 21.13 -8.62 -7.87
N CYS A 63 22.05 -9.44 -7.37
CA CYS A 63 21.85 -10.13 -6.10
C CYS A 63 21.78 -9.13 -4.93
N ALA A 64 21.08 -9.51 -3.86
CA ALA A 64 20.87 -8.66 -2.69
C ALA A 64 22.18 -8.15 -2.07
N ASP A 65 23.21 -8.99 -1.92
CA ASP A 65 24.53 -8.58 -1.44
C ASP A 65 25.15 -7.42 -2.24
N ARG A 66 24.98 -7.46 -3.56
CA ARG A 66 25.49 -6.41 -4.42
C ARG A 66 24.65 -5.14 -4.31
N LEU A 67 23.34 -5.28 -4.13
CA LEU A 67 22.42 -4.16 -3.92
C LEU A 67 22.78 -3.41 -2.63
N VAL A 68 22.96 -4.12 -1.53
CA VAL A 68 23.33 -3.54 -0.22
C VAL A 68 24.64 -2.76 -0.32
N ARG A 69 25.64 -3.28 -1.05
CA ARG A 69 26.91 -2.57 -1.28
C ARG A 69 26.80 -1.35 -2.19
N LEU A 70 25.89 -1.36 -3.15
CA LEU A 70 25.74 -0.27 -4.11
C LEU A 70 24.90 0.88 -3.54
N PHE A 71 23.94 0.56 -2.68
CA PHE A 71 22.95 1.50 -2.16
C PHE A 71 22.83 1.38 -0.62
N PRO A 72 23.87 1.78 0.13
CA PRO A 72 23.91 1.59 1.58
C PRO A 72 22.89 2.44 2.35
N HIS A 73 22.46 3.58 1.78
CA HIS A 73 21.50 4.52 2.40
C HIS A 73 20.06 4.31 1.90
N LEU A 74 19.71 3.08 1.50
CA LEU A 74 18.34 2.80 1.08
C LEU A 74 17.38 2.90 2.26
N THR A 75 16.37 3.75 2.09
CA THR A 75 15.24 3.89 3.01
C THR A 75 13.98 3.23 2.47
N ALA A 76 13.89 3.01 1.15
CA ALA A 76 12.77 2.34 0.50
C ALA A 76 13.24 1.38 -0.59
N LEU A 77 12.81 0.13 -0.52
CA LEU A 77 13.10 -0.90 -1.50
C LEU A 77 11.82 -1.64 -1.89
N ASP A 78 11.48 -1.57 -3.17
CA ASP A 78 10.43 -2.41 -3.77
C ASP A 78 11.12 -3.47 -4.63
N VAL A 79 11.00 -4.74 -4.22
CA VAL A 79 11.62 -5.85 -4.93
C VAL A 79 10.68 -6.44 -5.98
N GLY A 80 9.39 -6.08 -6.01
CA GLY A 80 8.45 -6.34 -7.10
C GLY A 80 8.20 -7.81 -7.51
N LEU A 81 7.05 -8.02 -8.15
CA LEU A 81 6.68 -9.25 -8.84
C LEU A 81 7.71 -9.63 -9.91
N GLY A 82 8.24 -10.86 -9.85
CA GLY A 82 9.07 -11.43 -10.90
C GLY A 82 10.56 -11.04 -10.86
N CYS A 83 11.03 -10.36 -9.82
CA CYS A 83 12.45 -10.15 -9.61
C CYS A 83 13.11 -11.48 -9.24
N GLN A 84 13.78 -12.10 -10.21
CA GLN A 84 14.34 -13.46 -10.10
C GLN A 84 15.63 -13.51 -9.26
N TRP A 85 15.65 -12.90 -8.07
CA TRP A 85 16.75 -13.10 -7.11
C TRP A 85 16.86 -14.56 -6.65
N VAL A 86 15.80 -15.35 -6.88
CA VAL A 86 15.62 -16.72 -6.38
C VAL A 86 15.82 -17.81 -7.46
N GLN A 87 16.21 -17.46 -8.69
CA GLN A 87 16.63 -18.48 -9.68
C GLN A 87 18.11 -18.37 -10.04
N GLN A 88 18.97 -18.65 -9.06
CA GLN A 88 20.26 -19.27 -9.35
C GLN A 88 20.75 -20.07 -8.14
N GLY A 89 20.21 -21.29 -8.01
CA GLY A 89 21.07 -22.40 -7.63
C GLY A 89 22.08 -22.60 -8.76
N SER A 90 23.31 -22.12 -8.58
CA SER A 90 24.45 -22.73 -9.26
C SER A 90 25.53 -23.03 -8.22
N LEU A 91 25.50 -24.27 -7.72
CA LEU A 91 26.67 -25.07 -7.35
C LEU A 91 27.53 -24.65 -6.15
N PHE A 92 27.11 -23.71 -5.31
CA PHE A 92 27.77 -23.49 -4.03
C PHE A 92 26.76 -23.71 -2.90
N GLU A 93 27.10 -24.65 -2.03
CA GLU A 93 26.52 -24.80 -0.70
C GLU A 93 26.46 -23.42 -0.02
N ASP A 94 25.37 -23.18 0.72
CA ASP A 94 25.14 -22.04 1.62
C ASP A 94 24.37 -20.80 1.09
N VAL A 95 23.32 -20.99 0.28
CA VAL A 95 22.33 -19.91 0.05
C VAL A 95 21.30 -19.87 1.18
N GLY A 96 21.76 -19.43 2.35
CA GLY A 96 20.90 -18.72 3.29
C GLY A 96 20.47 -17.39 2.68
N GLY A 97 19.29 -17.41 2.04
CA GLY A 97 18.38 -16.29 1.75
C GLY A 97 18.98 -14.94 1.33
N GLY A 98 18.83 -14.56 0.05
CA GLY A 98 19.06 -13.18 -0.39
C GLY A 98 18.29 -12.12 0.41
N LEU A 99 17.22 -12.53 1.10
CA LEU A 99 16.50 -11.69 2.06
C LEU A 99 17.32 -11.35 3.32
N ALA A 100 18.12 -12.29 3.82
CA ALA A 100 19.00 -12.07 4.97
C ALA A 100 20.07 -11.02 4.69
N ALA A 101 20.56 -10.93 3.45
CA ALA A 101 21.52 -9.90 3.04
C ALA A 101 20.91 -8.48 3.17
N LEU A 102 19.59 -8.32 2.99
CA LEU A 102 18.93 -7.01 3.18
C LEU A 102 18.96 -6.54 4.64
N GLY A 103 19.23 -7.44 5.60
CA GLY A 103 19.45 -7.08 7.00
C GLY A 103 20.60 -6.10 7.22
N GLY A 104 21.52 -5.95 6.26
CA GLY A 104 22.58 -4.94 6.29
C GLY A 104 22.14 -3.52 5.92
N LEU A 105 20.86 -3.29 5.59
CA LEU A 105 20.31 -1.97 5.30
C LEU A 105 19.71 -1.33 6.57
N ASP A 106 20.58 -0.77 7.41
CA ASP A 106 20.19 -0.18 8.70
C ASP A 106 19.22 1.03 8.56
N GLU A 107 19.24 1.69 7.40
CA GLU A 107 18.37 2.82 7.10
C GLU A 107 17.02 2.41 6.47
N LEU A 108 16.80 1.12 6.19
CA LEU A 108 15.59 0.67 5.48
C LEU A 108 14.34 0.90 6.33
N ARG A 109 13.39 1.67 5.79
CA ARG A 109 12.11 2.01 6.44
C ARG A 109 10.92 1.40 5.72
N ARG A 110 11.02 1.19 4.40
CA ARG A 110 9.94 0.67 3.56
C ARG A 110 10.46 -0.49 2.71
N LEU A 111 9.79 -1.64 2.79
CA LEU A 111 10.12 -2.82 2.00
C LEU A 111 8.85 -3.39 1.37
N SER A 112 8.86 -3.61 0.05
CA SER A 112 7.85 -4.42 -0.64
C SER A 112 8.48 -5.67 -1.22
N LEU A 113 7.89 -6.81 -0.89
CA LEU A 113 8.18 -8.14 -1.44
C LEU A 113 6.96 -8.69 -2.17
N SER A 114 6.12 -7.78 -2.69
CA SER A 114 4.84 -8.15 -3.29
C SER A 114 4.99 -9.23 -4.36
N GLY A 115 4.18 -10.27 -4.24
CA GLY A 115 4.04 -11.36 -5.20
C GLY A 115 5.16 -12.39 -5.19
N TRP A 116 5.94 -12.44 -4.11
CA TRP A 116 6.96 -13.45 -3.94
C TRP A 116 6.32 -14.77 -3.49
N SER A 117 6.04 -15.67 -4.45
CA SER A 117 5.38 -16.96 -4.20
C SER A 117 6.21 -17.92 -3.34
N ASP A 118 7.55 -17.83 -3.45
CA ASP A 118 8.49 -18.70 -2.73
C ASP A 118 8.81 -18.19 -1.31
N LEU A 119 8.34 -17.00 -0.94
CA LEU A 119 8.51 -16.45 0.40
C LEU A 119 7.65 -17.25 1.39
N GLY A 120 8.30 -17.90 2.35
CA GLY A 120 7.64 -18.71 3.38
C GLY A 120 8.06 -18.36 4.81
N ASP A 121 7.52 -19.10 5.78
CA ASP A 121 7.79 -18.87 7.21
C ASP A 121 9.28 -18.99 7.57
N GLY A 122 10.04 -19.79 6.82
CA GLY A 122 11.49 -19.92 7.00
C GLY A 122 12.28 -18.65 6.72
N ASP A 123 11.72 -17.72 5.93
CA ASP A 123 12.35 -16.44 5.60
C ASP A 123 11.99 -15.33 6.59
N ALA A 124 10.97 -15.54 7.42
CA ALA A 124 10.48 -14.55 8.38
C ALA A 124 11.54 -14.09 9.41
N PRO A 125 12.47 -14.93 9.89
CA PRO A 125 13.58 -14.48 10.74
C PRO A 125 14.50 -13.45 10.05
N ALA A 126 14.68 -13.53 8.73
CA ALA A 126 15.44 -12.52 7.99
C ALA A 126 14.68 -11.17 7.96
N LEU A 127 13.35 -11.21 7.82
CA LEU A 127 12.51 -10.01 7.93
C LEU A 127 12.64 -9.37 9.31
N ALA A 128 12.61 -10.17 10.37
CA ALA A 128 12.72 -9.72 11.75
C ALA A 128 14.03 -8.97 12.06
N GLY A 129 15.11 -9.26 11.32
CA GLY A 129 16.40 -8.57 11.46
C GLY A 129 16.34 -7.08 11.06
N MET A 130 15.39 -6.68 10.22
CA MET A 130 15.25 -5.31 9.72
C MET A 130 14.44 -4.43 10.67
N SER A 131 14.95 -4.26 11.90
CA SER A 131 14.26 -3.62 13.03
C SER A 131 13.80 -2.15 12.81
N CYS A 132 14.37 -1.46 11.82
CA CYS A 132 14.00 -0.10 11.47
C CYS A 132 12.81 0.00 10.49
N LEU A 133 12.27 -1.12 10.01
CA LEU A 133 11.13 -1.12 9.10
C LEU A 133 9.91 -0.47 9.75
N THR A 134 9.32 0.45 9.00
CA THR A 134 8.09 1.18 9.35
C THR A 134 6.93 0.82 8.45
N SER A 135 7.20 0.34 7.23
CA SER A 135 6.22 -0.13 6.27
C SER A 135 6.70 -1.42 5.60
N LEU A 136 5.85 -2.45 5.62
CA LEU A 136 6.12 -3.74 5.02
C LEU A 136 4.94 -4.16 4.14
N ASP A 137 5.24 -4.50 2.89
CA ASP A 137 4.26 -4.98 1.92
C ASP A 137 4.59 -6.41 1.48
N LEU A 138 3.69 -7.33 1.81
CA LEU A 138 3.75 -8.77 1.50
C LEU A 138 2.56 -9.19 0.62
N THR A 139 1.98 -8.24 -0.13
CA THR A 139 0.83 -8.50 -1.01
C THR A 139 1.08 -9.72 -1.90
N PHE A 140 0.14 -10.66 -1.98
CA PHE A 140 0.22 -11.91 -2.75
C PHE A 140 1.40 -12.83 -2.41
N CYS A 141 1.99 -12.71 -1.22
CA CYS A 141 2.90 -13.72 -0.68
C CYS A 141 2.07 -14.90 -0.15
N THR A 142 1.80 -15.90 -0.97
CA THR A 142 0.93 -17.03 -0.58
C THR A 142 1.64 -18.10 0.25
N GLY A 143 2.97 -18.08 0.33
CA GLY A 143 3.78 -19.04 1.09
C GLY A 143 3.90 -18.73 2.58
N ILE A 144 3.56 -17.52 3.03
CA ILE A 144 3.59 -17.13 4.43
C ILE A 144 2.32 -17.58 5.15
N THR A 145 2.46 -18.07 6.38
CA THR A 145 1.36 -18.47 7.27
C THR A 145 1.38 -17.65 8.56
N GLY A 146 0.53 -17.98 9.52
CA GLY A 146 0.57 -17.40 10.87
C GLY A 146 1.94 -17.54 11.54
N GLY A 147 2.73 -18.57 11.19
CA GLY A 147 4.10 -18.77 11.68
C GLY A 147 5.03 -17.59 11.36
N ALA A 148 5.00 -17.06 10.13
CA ALA A 148 5.79 -15.89 9.74
C ALA A 148 5.43 -14.64 10.56
N LEU A 149 4.14 -14.45 10.88
CA LEU A 149 3.67 -13.27 11.60
C LEU A 149 4.29 -13.15 12.99
N TYR A 150 4.61 -14.26 13.65
CA TYR A 150 5.31 -14.24 14.95
C TYR A 150 6.68 -13.58 14.87
N SER A 151 7.40 -13.76 13.77
CA SER A 151 8.70 -13.12 13.58
C SER A 151 8.57 -11.62 13.34
N LEU A 152 7.45 -11.17 12.77
CA LEU A 152 7.18 -9.74 12.57
C LEU A 152 6.98 -8.98 13.89
N LEU A 153 6.75 -9.66 15.02
CA LEU A 153 6.72 -9.03 16.35
C LEU A 153 8.04 -8.33 16.72
N ALA A 154 9.16 -8.75 16.12
CA ALA A 154 10.44 -8.09 16.30
C ALA A 154 10.49 -6.68 15.65
N LEU A 155 9.58 -6.40 14.71
CA LEU A 155 9.49 -5.12 13.99
C LEU A 155 8.72 -4.08 14.83
N GLY A 156 9.27 -3.71 15.98
CA GLY A 156 8.61 -2.77 16.92
C GLY A 156 8.34 -1.37 16.36
N SER A 157 8.99 -0.99 15.26
CA SER A 157 8.79 0.28 14.56
C SER A 157 7.71 0.24 13.47
N LEU A 158 7.09 -0.92 13.24
CA LEU A 158 6.17 -1.12 12.13
C LEU A 158 4.87 -0.33 12.33
N THR A 159 4.56 0.53 11.37
CA THR A 159 3.36 1.38 11.36
C THR A 159 2.41 1.06 10.21
N SER A 160 2.90 0.37 9.17
CA SER A 160 2.12 0.00 7.99
C SER A 160 2.43 -1.44 7.61
N LEU A 161 1.39 -2.25 7.48
CA LEU A 161 1.50 -3.65 7.07
C LEU A 161 0.44 -3.97 6.02
N ASN A 162 0.88 -4.48 4.87
CA ASN A 162 0.00 -4.97 3.81
C ASN A 162 0.16 -6.48 3.62
N LEU A 163 -0.92 -7.22 3.84
CA LEU A 163 -1.02 -8.68 3.69
C LEU A 163 -2.05 -9.07 2.62
N THR A 164 -2.37 -8.15 1.70
CA THR A 164 -3.41 -8.38 0.67
C THR A 164 -3.18 -9.70 -0.05
N GLY A 165 -4.20 -10.56 -0.13
CA GLY A 165 -4.12 -11.83 -0.85
C GLY A 165 -3.23 -12.90 -0.21
N CYS A 166 -2.76 -12.72 1.03
CA CYS A 166 -2.03 -13.75 1.78
C CYS A 166 -3.00 -14.82 2.31
N SER A 167 -3.54 -15.64 1.41
CA SER A 167 -4.63 -16.59 1.69
C SER A 167 -4.28 -17.72 2.66
N SER A 168 -2.99 -17.97 2.88
CA SER A 168 -2.50 -19.03 3.77
C SER A 168 -2.48 -18.64 5.25
N ILE A 169 -2.72 -17.35 5.57
CA ILE A 169 -2.86 -16.87 6.94
C ILE A 169 -4.30 -17.16 7.42
N GLN A 170 -4.42 -17.88 8.53
CA GLN A 170 -5.70 -18.18 9.20
C GLN A 170 -5.85 -17.32 10.47
N ASP A 171 -6.94 -17.50 11.22
CA ASP A 171 -7.24 -16.71 12.43
C ASP A 171 -6.17 -16.81 13.53
N ASP A 172 -5.52 -17.97 13.63
CA ASP A 172 -4.34 -18.17 14.49
C ASP A 172 -3.11 -17.40 14.00
N GLY A 173 -3.08 -16.87 12.78
CA GLY A 173 -2.09 -15.88 12.38
C GLY A 173 -2.49 -14.47 12.84
N PHE A 174 -3.77 -14.12 12.71
CA PHE A 174 -4.26 -12.76 12.98
C PHE A 174 -4.18 -12.35 14.45
N HIS A 175 -4.22 -13.29 15.41
CA HIS A 175 -4.03 -12.95 16.83
C HIS A 175 -2.68 -12.27 17.09
N VAL A 176 -1.63 -12.62 16.32
CA VAL A 176 -0.29 -12.03 16.44
C VAL A 176 -0.31 -10.55 16.07
N LEU A 177 -1.12 -10.17 15.07
CA LEU A 177 -1.21 -8.78 14.65
C LEU A 177 -1.68 -7.86 15.77
N GLY A 178 -2.51 -8.35 16.70
CA GLY A 178 -2.97 -7.58 17.86
C GLY A 178 -1.85 -7.13 18.81
N PHE A 179 -0.64 -7.67 18.70
CA PHE A 179 0.52 -7.22 19.49
C PHE A 179 1.33 -6.12 18.80
N LEU A 180 1.11 -5.85 17.50
CA LEU A 180 1.77 -4.80 16.73
C LEU A 180 1.08 -3.44 16.97
N THR A 181 1.00 -3.01 18.23
CA THR A 181 0.19 -1.85 18.67
C THR A 181 0.63 -0.49 18.08
N GLY A 182 1.80 -0.43 17.45
CA GLY A 182 2.28 0.72 16.68
C GLY A 182 1.66 0.87 15.29
N LEU A 183 0.92 -0.13 14.81
CA LEU A 183 0.28 -0.09 13.49
C LEU A 183 -0.73 1.04 13.37
N LYS A 184 -0.62 1.76 12.27
CA LYS A 184 -1.50 2.84 11.81
C LYS A 184 -2.26 2.44 10.55
N CYS A 185 -1.66 1.64 9.67
CA CYS A 185 -2.29 1.16 8.45
C CYS A 185 -2.18 -0.36 8.37
N LEU A 186 -3.31 -1.03 8.21
CA LEU A 186 -3.37 -2.48 8.07
C LEU A 186 -4.27 -2.85 6.89
N ASN A 187 -3.75 -3.65 5.97
CA ASN A 187 -4.51 -4.18 4.86
C ASN A 187 -4.53 -5.71 4.90
N LEU A 188 -5.72 -6.28 5.05
CA LEU A 188 -6.02 -7.72 5.07
C LEU A 188 -6.94 -8.12 3.91
N SER A 189 -7.00 -7.33 2.84
CA SER A 189 -7.91 -7.57 1.72
C SER A 189 -7.65 -8.92 1.06
N GLY A 190 -8.70 -9.68 0.74
CA GLY A 190 -8.60 -11.02 0.18
C GLY A 190 -8.02 -12.09 1.12
N CYS A 191 -7.76 -11.75 2.40
CA CYS A 191 -7.37 -12.72 3.41
C CYS A 191 -8.58 -13.51 3.94
N GLN A 192 -8.32 -14.70 4.49
CA GLN A 192 -9.34 -15.60 5.04
C GLN A 192 -9.71 -15.28 6.50
N VAL A 193 -9.72 -14.00 6.89
CA VAL A 193 -10.02 -13.56 8.26
C VAL A 193 -11.50 -13.78 8.61
N THR A 194 -11.76 -14.30 9.80
CA THR A 194 -13.12 -14.49 10.34
C THR A 194 -13.39 -13.61 11.55
N GLU A 195 -14.54 -13.80 12.20
CA GLU A 195 -14.89 -13.14 13.47
C GLU A 195 -13.81 -13.36 14.55
N ASP A 196 -13.22 -14.55 14.62
CA ASP A 196 -12.25 -14.86 15.67
C ASP A 196 -10.90 -14.17 15.41
N GLY A 197 -10.46 -14.08 14.15
CA GLY A 197 -9.23 -13.38 13.79
C GLY A 197 -9.33 -11.86 13.93
N VAL A 198 -10.44 -11.26 13.48
CA VAL A 198 -10.59 -9.80 13.49
C VAL A 198 -10.71 -9.20 14.89
N ARG A 199 -11.19 -9.99 15.88
CA ARG A 199 -11.34 -9.55 17.27
C ARG A 199 -10.03 -9.03 17.87
N PHE A 200 -8.90 -9.62 17.52
CA PHE A 200 -7.59 -9.23 18.03
C PHE A 200 -7.10 -7.88 17.47
N LEU A 201 -7.66 -7.41 16.35
CA LEU A 201 -7.34 -6.09 15.81
C LEU A 201 -7.83 -4.96 16.73
N GLY A 202 -8.73 -5.24 17.68
CA GLY A 202 -9.19 -4.26 18.67
C GLY A 202 -8.08 -3.74 19.58
N ASN A 203 -6.95 -4.45 19.67
CA ASN A 203 -5.76 -4.00 20.40
C ASN A 203 -4.95 -2.93 19.64
N LEU A 204 -5.20 -2.74 18.34
CA LEU A 204 -4.50 -1.79 17.49
C LEU A 204 -5.09 -0.38 17.64
N THR A 205 -5.02 0.17 18.85
CA THR A 205 -5.69 1.44 19.19
C THR A 205 -5.12 2.66 18.46
N ASN A 206 -3.97 2.53 17.78
CA ASN A 206 -3.40 3.58 16.90
C ASN A 206 -3.79 3.42 15.42
N LEU A 207 -4.62 2.42 15.08
CA LEU A 207 -4.97 2.10 13.70
C LEU A 207 -5.85 3.18 13.08
N ALA A 208 -5.31 3.88 12.08
CA ALA A 208 -5.97 4.94 11.35
C ALA A 208 -6.64 4.45 10.05
N SER A 209 -6.10 3.41 9.43
CA SER A 209 -6.61 2.85 8.17
C SER A 209 -6.67 1.33 8.23
N LEU A 210 -7.86 0.78 7.96
CA LEU A 210 -8.13 -0.66 7.95
C LEU A 210 -8.82 -1.05 6.63
N HIS A 211 -8.19 -1.93 5.87
CA HIS A 211 -8.74 -2.47 4.62
C HIS A 211 -9.05 -3.96 4.76
N LEU A 212 -10.29 -4.31 4.47
CA LEU A 212 -10.86 -5.66 4.56
C LEU A 212 -11.61 -6.01 3.28
N LEU A 213 -11.15 -5.52 2.12
CA LEU A 213 -11.80 -5.79 0.83
C LEU A 213 -11.88 -7.30 0.59
N GLU A 214 -13.01 -7.79 0.09
CA GLU A 214 -13.26 -9.20 -0.22
C GLU A 214 -13.08 -10.15 0.99
N CYS A 215 -13.15 -9.63 2.22
CA CYS A 215 -13.19 -10.45 3.44
C CYS A 215 -14.60 -11.04 3.66
N THR A 216 -15.02 -11.94 2.75
CA THR A 216 -16.39 -12.47 2.63
C THR A 216 -16.90 -13.25 3.85
N LYS A 217 -16.02 -13.67 4.76
CA LYS A 217 -16.36 -14.35 6.02
C LYS A 217 -16.69 -13.40 7.18
N LEU A 218 -16.46 -12.10 7.03
CA LEU A 218 -16.77 -11.11 8.06
C LEU A 218 -18.27 -10.83 8.14
N THR A 219 -18.78 -10.78 9.37
CA THR A 219 -20.20 -10.52 9.65
C THR A 219 -20.38 -9.20 10.39
N ASP A 220 -21.63 -8.73 10.50
CA ASP A 220 -21.97 -7.54 11.29
C ASP A 220 -21.50 -7.67 12.75
N ASN A 221 -21.55 -8.88 13.32
CA ASN A 221 -21.13 -9.17 14.70
C ASN A 221 -19.61 -9.03 14.87
N ALA A 222 -18.84 -9.47 13.86
CA ALA A 222 -17.39 -9.34 13.87
C ALA A 222 -16.98 -7.86 13.94
N LEU A 223 -17.60 -7.02 13.11
CA LEU A 223 -17.37 -5.57 13.13
C LEU A 223 -17.86 -4.92 14.43
N ALA A 224 -19.00 -5.36 14.98
CA ALA A 224 -19.52 -4.88 16.26
C ALA A 224 -18.60 -5.17 17.45
N CYS A 225 -17.76 -6.21 17.37
CA CYS A 225 -16.77 -6.51 18.40
C CYS A 225 -15.52 -5.61 18.31
N VAL A 226 -15.07 -5.28 17.10
CA VAL A 226 -13.76 -4.63 16.87
C VAL A 226 -13.83 -3.12 16.72
N LEU A 227 -14.79 -2.60 15.95
CA LEU A 227 -14.86 -1.18 15.61
C LEU A 227 -15.06 -0.24 16.83
N PRO A 228 -15.83 -0.61 17.88
CA PRO A 228 -15.92 0.21 19.09
C PRO A 228 -14.58 0.42 19.81
N LEU A 229 -13.61 -0.49 19.63
CA LEU A 229 -12.28 -0.37 20.22
C LEU A 229 -11.36 0.56 19.40
N LEU A 230 -11.69 0.77 18.12
CA LEU A 230 -10.94 1.59 17.17
C LEU A 230 -11.57 2.97 16.92
N VAL A 231 -12.65 3.30 17.64
CA VAL A 231 -13.46 4.52 17.44
C VAL A 231 -12.67 5.84 17.48
N ASN A 232 -11.59 5.88 18.26
CA ASN A 232 -10.81 7.10 18.49
C ASN A 232 -9.64 7.28 17.50
N SER A 233 -9.33 6.26 16.70
CA SER A 233 -8.17 6.26 15.81
C SER A 233 -8.55 6.04 14.35
N LEU A 234 -9.58 5.23 14.08
CA LEU A 234 -9.92 4.83 12.72
C LEU A 234 -10.51 5.98 11.91
N THR A 235 -9.79 6.37 10.87
CA THR A 235 -10.15 7.42 9.91
C THR A 235 -10.55 6.87 8.55
N GLU A 236 -10.05 5.70 8.18
CA GLU A 236 -10.34 5.06 6.89
C GLU A 236 -10.72 3.60 7.11
N LEU A 237 -11.82 3.19 6.49
CA LEU A 237 -12.33 1.83 6.56
C LEU A 237 -12.81 1.38 5.19
N ASP A 238 -12.17 0.34 4.66
CA ASP A 238 -12.61 -0.34 3.44
C ASP A 238 -13.20 -1.70 3.77
N LEU A 239 -14.50 -1.86 3.50
CA LEU A 239 -15.27 -3.10 3.64
C LEU A 239 -15.83 -3.55 2.29
N SER A 240 -15.27 -3.10 1.18
CA SER A 240 -15.79 -3.44 -0.13
C SER A 240 -15.79 -4.94 -0.40
N GLU A 241 -16.76 -5.42 -1.19
CA GLU A 241 -16.96 -6.84 -1.51
C GLU A 241 -17.12 -7.76 -0.27
N CYS A 242 -17.44 -7.19 0.90
CA CYS A 242 -17.78 -7.97 2.09
C CYS A 242 -19.24 -8.46 2.03
N SER A 243 -19.48 -9.47 1.21
CA SER A 243 -20.81 -9.99 0.86
C SER A 243 -21.68 -10.47 2.04
N SER A 244 -21.08 -10.69 3.21
CA SER A 244 -21.76 -11.17 4.41
C SER A 244 -22.27 -10.06 5.33
N LEU A 245 -21.87 -8.81 5.11
CA LEU A 245 -22.35 -7.65 5.88
C LEU A 245 -23.77 -7.26 5.48
N THR A 246 -24.57 -6.81 6.44
CA THR A 246 -25.95 -6.37 6.22
C THR A 246 -26.18 -4.97 6.78
N ASN A 247 -27.40 -4.44 6.62
CA ASN A 247 -27.80 -3.18 7.26
C ASN A 247 -27.65 -3.18 8.80
N LYS A 248 -27.40 -4.31 9.46
CA LYS A 248 -27.13 -4.33 10.90
C LYS A 248 -25.79 -3.70 11.28
N VAL A 249 -24.86 -3.54 10.33
CA VAL A 249 -23.56 -2.88 10.57
C VAL A 249 -23.66 -1.37 10.84
N GLY A 250 -24.78 -0.74 10.48
CA GLY A 250 -24.91 0.73 10.50
C GLY A 250 -24.68 1.40 11.84
N PRO A 251 -25.34 0.94 12.93
CA PRO A 251 -25.10 1.47 14.27
C PRO A 251 -23.63 1.35 14.70
N THR A 252 -22.96 0.27 14.31
CA THR A 252 -21.53 0.07 14.58
C THR A 252 -20.68 1.09 13.82
N LEU A 253 -20.92 1.27 12.52
CA LEU A 253 -20.20 2.26 11.71
C LEU A 253 -20.42 3.69 12.21
N ARG A 254 -21.65 4.02 12.63
CA ARG A 254 -22.00 5.32 13.23
C ARG A 254 -21.15 5.64 14.46
N ALA A 255 -20.79 4.63 15.25
CA ALA A 255 -19.99 4.83 16.45
C ALA A 255 -18.59 5.36 16.11
N CYS A 256 -18.02 5.03 14.94
CA CYS A 256 -16.71 5.50 14.46
C CYS A 256 -16.74 6.98 14.06
N THR A 257 -16.75 7.87 15.05
CA THR A 257 -16.92 9.32 14.82
C THR A 257 -15.75 10.01 14.11
N GLN A 258 -14.56 9.41 14.10
CA GLN A 258 -13.38 9.91 13.39
C GLN A 258 -13.30 9.44 11.93
N LEU A 259 -14.26 8.63 11.46
CA LEU A 259 -14.21 8.06 10.12
C LEU A 259 -14.40 9.13 9.04
N ARG A 260 -13.39 9.29 8.20
CA ARG A 260 -13.31 10.22 7.06
C ARG A 260 -13.60 9.53 5.74
N VAL A 261 -13.09 8.32 5.56
CA VAL A 261 -13.27 7.51 4.34
C VAL A 261 -13.94 6.20 4.69
N LEU A 262 -15.07 5.91 4.03
CA LEU A 262 -15.78 4.65 4.15
C LEU A 262 -16.07 4.09 2.76
N ASN A 263 -15.60 2.86 2.51
CA ASN A 263 -15.90 2.12 1.29
C ASN A 263 -16.79 0.90 1.60
N LEU A 264 -17.97 0.86 0.97
CA LEU A 264 -18.97 -0.21 1.03
C LEU A 264 -19.34 -0.70 -0.38
N GLN A 265 -18.51 -0.45 -1.39
CA GLN A 265 -18.71 -0.96 -2.76
C GLN A 265 -18.84 -2.50 -2.77
N GLY A 266 -19.71 -3.06 -3.60
CA GLY A 266 -19.89 -4.52 -3.69
C GLY A 266 -20.56 -5.20 -2.48
N CYS A 267 -20.95 -4.45 -1.44
CA CYS A 267 -21.68 -4.99 -0.29
C CYS A 267 -23.17 -5.19 -0.61
N ASP A 268 -23.49 -6.20 -1.41
CA ASP A 268 -24.83 -6.43 -1.99
C ASP A 268 -25.97 -6.61 -0.98
N ARG A 269 -25.66 -6.93 0.28
CA ARG A 269 -26.64 -7.13 1.36
C ARG A 269 -26.84 -5.87 2.22
N ILE A 270 -26.04 -4.83 2.02
CA ILE A 270 -26.29 -3.49 2.55
C ILE A 270 -27.19 -2.78 1.54
N ARG A 271 -28.51 -2.79 1.79
CA ARG A 271 -29.53 -2.35 0.84
C ARG A 271 -30.39 -1.22 1.39
N GLY A 272 -30.92 -0.41 0.49
CA GLY A 272 -31.90 0.62 0.79
C GLY A 272 -31.23 1.97 1.05
N MET A 273 -31.60 2.95 0.23
CA MET A 273 -31.15 4.34 0.36
C MET A 273 -31.50 4.91 1.75
N ASP A 274 -32.59 4.45 2.37
CA ASP A 274 -33.02 4.90 3.70
C ASP A 274 -32.03 4.53 4.81
N PHE A 275 -31.42 3.35 4.76
CA PHE A 275 -30.40 2.93 5.72
C PHE A 275 -29.18 3.85 5.65
N MET A 276 -28.66 4.06 4.43
CA MET A 276 -27.50 4.93 4.23
C MET A 276 -27.80 6.39 4.58
N ALA A 277 -29.00 6.87 4.23
CA ALA A 277 -29.44 8.23 4.50
C ALA A 277 -29.74 8.51 5.98
N SER A 278 -30.14 7.52 6.77
CA SER A 278 -30.46 7.68 8.19
C SER A 278 -29.27 7.40 9.11
N GLU A 279 -28.38 6.48 8.71
CA GLU A 279 -27.24 6.03 9.49
C GLU A 279 -25.95 6.77 9.14
N LEU A 280 -25.50 6.67 7.89
CA LEU A 280 -24.13 7.04 7.49
C LEU A 280 -23.96 8.53 7.18
N THR A 281 -25.01 9.23 6.72
CA THR A 281 -24.98 10.69 6.48
C THR A 281 -24.80 11.53 7.74
N LYS A 282 -24.98 10.93 8.92
CA LYS A 282 -24.84 11.59 10.23
C LYS A 282 -23.46 11.39 10.84
N LEU A 283 -22.53 10.74 10.14
CA LEU A 283 -21.14 10.67 10.58
C LEU A 283 -20.53 12.08 10.53
N PRO A 284 -19.98 12.60 11.65
CA PRO A 284 -19.61 14.00 11.76
C PRO A 284 -18.38 14.37 10.92
N SER A 285 -17.50 13.41 10.68
CA SER A 285 -16.19 13.61 10.04
C SER A 285 -16.08 12.99 8.65
N LEU A 286 -17.17 12.46 8.10
CA LEU A 286 -17.13 11.71 6.85
C LEU A 286 -16.97 12.64 5.64
N GLU A 287 -15.89 12.43 4.89
CA GLU A 287 -15.50 13.21 3.70
C GLU A 287 -15.73 12.41 2.40
N LYS A 288 -15.54 11.10 2.46
CA LYS A 288 -15.69 10.21 1.30
C LYS A 288 -16.50 8.98 1.66
N LEU A 289 -17.61 8.79 0.96
CA LEU A 289 -18.43 7.58 1.03
C LEU A 289 -18.48 6.93 -0.36
N ILE A 290 -17.92 5.73 -0.48
CA ILE A 290 -17.92 4.94 -1.72
C ILE A 290 -18.94 3.83 -1.56
N VAL A 291 -19.94 3.81 -2.44
CA VAL A 291 -21.08 2.89 -2.42
C VAL A 291 -21.41 2.50 -3.87
N MET A 292 -21.91 1.27 -4.11
CA MET A 292 -22.18 0.66 -5.45
C MET A 292 -20.92 0.06 -6.13
N GLU A 293 -20.92 -0.89 -7.09
CA GLU A 293 -21.90 -1.32 -8.11
C GLU A 293 -22.50 -2.73 -7.87
N GLY A 294 -23.82 -2.79 -7.69
CA GLY A 294 -24.62 -4.01 -7.80
C GLY A 294 -25.59 -3.87 -8.97
N GLY A 295 -25.08 -3.93 -10.20
CA GLY A 295 -25.87 -3.93 -11.41
C GLY A 295 -25.12 -4.65 -12.52
N GLN A 296 -25.71 -5.73 -13.05
CA GLN A 296 -25.20 -6.40 -14.26
C GLN A 296 -25.27 -5.53 -15.52
N ASP A 297 -25.72 -4.28 -15.43
CA ASP A 297 -25.82 -3.36 -16.55
C ASP A 297 -24.82 -2.22 -16.36
N GLY A 298 -23.80 -2.20 -17.23
CA GLY A 298 -22.74 -1.21 -17.20
C GLY A 298 -23.26 0.22 -17.21
N GLY A 299 -22.80 1.01 -16.23
CA GLY A 299 -22.89 2.47 -16.26
C GLY A 299 -23.50 3.09 -15.01
N GLY A 300 -22.67 3.40 -14.01
CA GLY A 300 -23.04 4.41 -13.03
C GLY A 300 -22.18 4.46 -11.77
N HIS A 301 -20.97 5.03 -11.86
CA HIS A 301 -20.24 5.47 -10.68
C HIS A 301 -21.01 6.59 -9.96
N CYS A 302 -21.51 6.32 -8.75
CA CYS A 302 -21.95 7.35 -7.82
C CYS A 302 -20.87 7.58 -6.76
N ASP A 303 -19.84 8.34 -7.11
CA ASP A 303 -18.98 8.98 -6.12
C ASP A 303 -19.80 10.01 -5.33
N LEU A 304 -20.24 9.66 -4.12
CA LEU A 304 -20.74 10.63 -3.14
C LEU A 304 -19.52 11.27 -2.45
N LEU A 305 -18.87 12.19 -3.17
CA LEU A 305 -17.88 13.10 -2.59
C LEU A 305 -18.59 14.09 -1.66
N LEU A 306 -18.51 13.87 -0.35
CA LEU A 306 -18.91 14.85 0.66
C LEU A 306 -17.75 15.83 0.82
N GLY A 307 -17.67 16.79 -0.10
CA GLY A 307 -16.46 17.60 -0.28
C GLY A 307 -15.87 18.19 1.01
N SER A 308 -14.59 17.92 1.22
CA SER A 308 -13.60 18.92 1.62
C SER A 308 -12.31 18.63 0.85
N SER A 309 -11.75 19.68 0.28
CA SER A 309 -10.41 19.73 -0.30
C SER A 309 -9.38 19.23 0.71
N ASP A 310 -8.57 18.26 0.33
CA ASP A 310 -7.10 18.35 0.36
C ASP A 310 -6.51 17.13 -0.38
N GLU A 311 -5.76 17.43 -1.44
CA GLU A 311 -5.00 16.47 -2.24
C GLU A 311 -3.75 16.06 -1.46
N GLU A 312 -3.83 15.02 -0.62
CA GLU A 312 -2.63 14.36 -0.12
C GLU A 312 -2.97 12.95 0.34
N PHE A 313 -3.01 11.98 -0.58
CA PHE A 313 -2.81 10.53 -0.38
C PHE A 313 -3.09 9.83 -1.72
N ALA A 314 -2.18 10.01 -2.67
CA ALA A 314 -2.15 9.24 -3.91
C ALA A 314 -0.84 8.46 -3.96
N GLU A 315 -0.79 7.30 -3.29
CA GLU A 315 0.19 6.25 -3.62
C GLU A 315 -0.10 4.90 -2.93
N LEU A 316 -1.35 4.42 -2.92
CA LEU A 316 -1.66 3.00 -2.71
C LEU A 316 -2.90 2.62 -3.52
N GLY A 317 -2.70 1.82 -4.58
CA GLY A 317 -3.79 1.12 -5.26
C GLY A 317 -4.25 1.68 -6.62
N GLU A 318 -3.37 1.75 -7.61
CA GLU A 318 -3.78 1.61 -9.01
C GLU A 318 -2.91 0.58 -9.73
N ALA A 319 -3.14 -0.71 -9.44
CA ALA A 319 -2.81 -1.77 -10.39
C ALA A 319 -4.02 -1.92 -11.33
N ARG A 320 -4.10 -1.01 -12.30
CA ARG A 320 -5.08 -1.11 -13.38
C ARG A 320 -4.55 -2.15 -14.37
N ASP A 321 -5.12 -3.35 -14.30
CA ASP A 321 -4.91 -4.41 -15.27
C ASP A 321 -5.44 -3.96 -16.64
N ARG A 322 -4.54 -3.44 -17.49
CA ARG A 322 -4.76 -3.21 -18.92
C ARG A 322 -3.45 -3.36 -19.68
N GLY A 323 -3.30 -4.49 -20.35
CA GLY A 323 -2.26 -4.73 -21.35
C GLY A 323 -2.13 -6.21 -21.68
N SER A 324 -3.06 -6.75 -22.47
CA SER A 324 -2.86 -7.00 -23.91
C SER A 324 -2.13 -8.30 -24.23
N ASN A 325 -2.91 -9.33 -24.56
CA ASN A 325 -2.51 -10.26 -25.61
C ASN A 325 -3.56 -10.21 -26.72
N ALA A 326 -3.22 -9.48 -27.77
CA ALA A 326 -3.90 -9.52 -29.04
C ALA A 326 -3.38 -10.73 -29.82
N GLU A 327 -4.26 -11.67 -30.12
CA GLU A 327 -4.15 -12.47 -31.35
C GLU A 327 -5.33 -12.11 -32.24
N CYS A 328 -4.99 -11.57 -33.41
CA CYS A 328 -5.90 -11.29 -34.50
C CYS A 328 -6.55 -12.59 -35.00
N SER A 329 -7.83 -12.53 -35.38
CA SER A 329 -8.32 -12.89 -36.73
C SER A 329 -9.82 -12.59 -36.92
N SER A 330 -10.12 -11.92 -38.05
CA SER A 330 -11.35 -11.94 -38.87
C SER A 330 -12.71 -11.56 -38.24
N GLU A 331 -13.26 -10.38 -38.58
CA GLU A 331 -14.40 -10.16 -39.51
C GLU A 331 -15.58 -9.62 -38.67
N SER A 332 -16.44 -8.65 -39.00
CA SER A 332 -16.74 -7.86 -40.20
C SER A 332 -17.68 -6.69 -39.79
N ASN A 333 -17.63 -5.58 -40.55
CA ASN A 333 -18.69 -4.58 -40.82
C ASN A 333 -19.74 -4.18 -39.75
N SER A 334 -19.75 -2.90 -39.35
CA SER A 334 -20.60 -1.85 -39.98
C SER A 334 -20.85 -0.62 -39.07
N SER A 335 -20.80 0.54 -39.74
CA SER A 335 -21.26 1.90 -39.43
C SER A 335 -22.23 2.17 -38.26
N GLY A 336 -22.04 3.32 -37.59
CA GLY A 336 -23.14 4.03 -36.92
C GLY A 336 -22.72 5.18 -36.00
N PHE A 337 -22.69 6.40 -36.54
CA PHE A 337 -22.69 7.67 -35.79
C PHE A 337 -23.90 7.74 -34.84
N CYS A 338 -23.72 8.32 -33.64
CA CYS A 338 -24.57 9.40 -33.10
C CYS A 338 -24.03 9.85 -31.72
N GLY A 339 -23.79 11.16 -31.59
CA GLY A 339 -23.41 11.80 -30.33
C GLY A 339 -24.61 11.99 -29.40
N GLU A 340 -24.33 12.05 -28.10
CA GLU A 340 -25.32 12.35 -27.06
C GLU A 340 -24.71 13.13 -25.87
N PRO A 341 -25.54 13.80 -25.05
CA PRO A 341 -25.33 15.18 -24.58
C PRO A 341 -24.60 15.30 -23.23
N PRO A 342 -24.25 16.52 -22.76
CA PRO A 342 -23.57 16.69 -21.48
C PRO A 342 -24.45 16.26 -20.31
N VAL A 343 -23.92 15.34 -19.49
CA VAL A 343 -24.54 14.81 -18.27
C VAL A 343 -24.71 15.93 -17.24
N LYS A 344 -25.96 16.16 -16.81
CA LYS A 344 -26.32 17.15 -15.79
C LYS A 344 -25.80 16.71 -14.41
N ARG A 345 -24.81 17.42 -13.86
CA ARG A 345 -24.45 17.36 -12.44
C ARG A 345 -25.62 17.90 -11.60
N ARG A 346 -26.29 17.04 -10.82
CA ARG A 346 -27.23 17.49 -9.78
C ARG A 346 -26.45 17.73 -8.48
N ARG A 347 -26.23 19.00 -8.17
CA ARG A 347 -25.75 19.45 -6.85
C ARG A 347 -26.97 19.50 -5.93
N TRP A 348 -27.01 18.67 -4.90
CA TRP A 348 -28.06 18.77 -3.88
C TRP A 348 -27.61 19.77 -2.82
N ALA A 349 -28.39 20.84 -2.64
CA ALA A 349 -28.18 21.81 -1.59
C ALA A 349 -28.63 21.22 -0.25
N ARG A 350 -27.86 21.47 0.82
CA ARG A 350 -28.31 21.24 2.20
C ARG A 350 -29.65 21.96 2.37
N THR A 351 -30.73 21.22 2.53
CA THR A 351 -32.00 21.79 2.99
C THR A 351 -31.79 22.22 4.43
N GLN A 352 -31.69 23.53 4.67
CA GLN A 352 -31.76 24.08 6.02
C GLN A 352 -33.16 23.76 6.58
N GLY A 353 -33.20 22.94 7.63
CA GLY A 353 -34.41 22.73 8.41
C GLY A 353 -34.85 24.04 9.10
N PRO A 354 -36.13 24.16 9.48
CA PRO A 354 -36.66 25.39 10.03
C PRO A 354 -36.02 25.73 11.38
N GLN A 355 -35.56 26.97 11.50
CA GLN A 355 -35.06 27.57 12.75
C GLN A 355 -36.14 27.54 13.83
N PRO A 356 -35.83 27.13 15.08
CA PRO A 356 -36.78 27.27 16.19
C PRO A 356 -36.97 28.76 16.50
N LYS A 357 -38.21 29.24 16.35
CA LYS A 357 -38.61 30.55 16.87
C LYS A 357 -38.69 30.45 18.40
N PHE A 358 -37.78 31.12 19.09
CA PHE A 358 -37.97 31.46 20.50
C PHE A 358 -38.91 32.66 20.58
N SER A 359 -40.08 32.46 21.17
CA SER A 359 -40.92 33.47 21.81
C SER A 359 -41.81 32.81 22.83
#